data_AF-A0AA51L5U9-F1
#
_entry.id   AF-A0AA51L5U9-F1
#
_cell.length_a   1.000
_cell.length_b   1.000
_cell.length_c   1.000
_cell.angle_alpha   90.00
_cell.angle_beta   90.00
_cell.angle_gamma   90.00
#
_symmetry.space_group_name_H-M   'P 1'
#
loop_
_entity.id
_entity.type
_entity.pdbx_description
1 polymer ?
#
loop_
_entity_poly.entity_id
_entity_poly.type
_entity_poly.pdbx_seq_one_letter_code
_entity_poly.pdbx_strand_id
1 'polypeptide(L)'
;MNLWNEGQELLKGVHCKAEYKEQIVERNQGNPFIEAIPNRLDIEIFYDKLYSVPMFKTEHLELGIEDRLELVQQIKPSFWLPLPSHYDKYRSLYNMLKIGYQSRNPVTAIYNRQFAIGWDKILETGLDENGANIAGNIQTAQSSTEIGLSGMGKSKVYERILKLLFPQVIHHSEYKGRKLLTTQVVWLKIECPSGKSVGALCKNFYAAVDDLLGSKFYEKHGKKVGQLMIWRKEWLRWQRKLILEY
;
A
#
# COMPACT_ATOMS: atom_id res chain seq x y z
N MET A 1 -29.53 -14.74 8.14
CA MET A 1 -29.16 -14.96 6.73
C MET A 1 -27.99 -14.03 6.43
N ASN A 2 -26.79 -14.60 6.29
CA ASN A 2 -25.51 -13.87 6.25
C ASN A 2 -25.25 -13.34 4.83
N LEU A 3 -25.28 -12.02 4.63
CA LEU A 3 -25.01 -11.35 3.35
C LEU A 3 -23.68 -10.56 3.30
N TRP A 4 -22.76 -10.77 4.26
CA TRP A 4 -21.63 -9.83 4.45
C TRP A 4 -20.24 -10.39 4.21
N ASN A 5 -20.07 -11.54 3.55
CA ASN A 5 -18.74 -12.09 3.25
C ASN A 5 -18.70 -12.94 1.95
N GLU A 6 -19.62 -12.75 1.01
CA GLU A 6 -19.47 -13.37 -0.31
C GLU A 6 -18.42 -12.59 -1.13
N GLY A 7 -17.19 -13.12 -1.14
CA GLY A 7 -16.24 -12.94 -2.22
C GLY A 7 -15.67 -11.54 -2.44
N GLN A 8 -15.10 -10.89 -1.42
CA GLN A 8 -14.16 -9.80 -1.70
C GLN A 8 -12.88 -10.40 -2.30
N GLU A 9 -12.78 -10.37 -3.62
CA GLU A 9 -11.55 -10.69 -4.34
C GLU A 9 -10.49 -9.65 -3.96
N LEU A 10 -9.63 -9.98 -3.00
CA LEU A 10 -8.53 -9.11 -2.57
C LEU A 10 -7.54 -8.94 -3.73
N LEU A 11 -7.06 -7.71 -3.92
CA LEU A 11 -6.03 -7.45 -4.91
C LEU A 11 -4.74 -8.15 -4.46
N LYS A 12 -4.41 -9.26 -5.12
CA LYS A 12 -3.17 -10.00 -4.89
C LYS A 12 -2.05 -9.50 -5.79
N GLY A 13 -0.88 -9.33 -5.21
CA GLY A 13 0.37 -9.05 -5.88
C GLY A 13 1.41 -10.09 -5.52
N VAL A 14 2.66 -9.81 -5.87
CA VAL A 14 3.76 -10.77 -5.72
C VAL A 14 4.49 -10.60 -4.40
N HIS A 15 4.96 -11.72 -3.85
CA HIS A 15 5.93 -11.74 -2.77
C HIS A 15 7.32 -11.94 -3.38
N CYS A 16 8.31 -11.18 -2.94
CA CYS A 16 9.70 -11.36 -3.38
C CYS A 16 10.67 -11.35 -2.19
N LYS A 17 11.90 -11.80 -2.45
CA LYS A 17 13.02 -11.61 -1.52
C LYS A 17 13.58 -10.20 -1.70
N ALA A 18 14.10 -9.62 -0.62
CA ALA A 18 14.71 -8.30 -0.66
C ALA A 18 15.99 -8.30 -1.52
N GLU A 19 16.05 -7.35 -2.45
CA GLU A 19 17.25 -6.99 -3.20
C GLU A 19 17.55 -5.52 -2.93
N TYR A 20 18.69 -5.24 -2.29
CA TYR A 20 19.02 -3.89 -1.84
C TYR A 20 19.78 -3.12 -2.90
N LYS A 21 19.25 -1.97 -3.30
CA LYS A 21 19.83 -1.10 -4.30
C LYS A 21 20.28 0.20 -3.65
N GLU A 22 21.46 0.66 -4.05
CA GLU A 22 22.01 1.93 -3.56
C GLU A 22 21.08 3.10 -3.91
N GLN A 23 20.94 4.04 -2.97
CA GLN A 23 20.04 5.18 -3.12
C GLN A 23 20.85 6.45 -3.39
N ILE A 24 20.41 7.25 -4.35
CA ILE A 24 21.04 8.54 -4.67
C ILE A 24 20.75 9.57 -3.55
N VAL A 25 19.53 9.57 -3.01
CA VAL A 25 19.14 10.48 -1.94
C VAL A 25 19.72 10.00 -0.61
N GLU A 26 20.56 10.81 0.01
CA GLU A 26 21.26 10.52 1.28
C GLU A 26 20.30 10.02 2.37
N ARG A 27 19.15 10.70 2.54
CA ARG A 27 18.14 10.32 3.56
C ARG A 27 17.53 8.93 3.35
N ASN A 28 17.66 8.35 2.16
CA ASN A 28 17.17 7.02 1.83
C ASN A 28 18.26 5.94 1.95
N GLN A 29 19.52 6.32 2.04
CA GLN A 29 20.65 5.39 2.16
C GLN A 29 20.66 4.74 3.55
N GLY A 30 21.13 3.49 3.60
CA GLY A 30 21.22 2.75 4.86
C GLY A 30 19.86 2.30 5.42
N ASN A 31 18.78 2.42 4.64
CA ASN A 31 17.46 1.96 5.04
C ASN A 31 17.04 0.74 4.19
N PRO A 32 17.08 -0.49 4.74
CA PRO A 32 16.74 -1.69 3.98
C PRO A 32 15.31 -1.71 3.44
N PHE A 33 14.36 -1.04 4.09
CA PHE A 33 12.98 -0.96 3.60
C PHE A 33 12.84 -0.04 2.38
N ILE A 34 13.73 0.94 2.21
CA ILE A 34 13.74 1.82 1.03
C ILE A 34 14.59 1.21 -0.07
N GLU A 35 15.75 0.67 0.29
CA GLU A 35 16.71 0.06 -0.65
C GLU A 35 16.13 -1.18 -1.35
N ALA A 36 15.18 -1.88 -0.71
CA ALA A 36 14.52 -3.04 -1.30
C ALA A 36 13.35 -2.70 -2.25
N ILE A 37 12.89 -1.44 -2.29
CA ILE A 37 11.81 -1.03 -3.20
C ILE A 37 12.39 -0.92 -4.63
N PRO A 38 11.67 -1.38 -5.67
CA PRO A 38 12.10 -1.20 -7.06
C PRO A 38 12.46 0.25 -7.38
N ASN A 39 13.48 0.44 -8.22
CA ASN A 39 13.89 1.77 -8.64
C ASN A 39 12.75 2.50 -9.35
N ARG A 40 12.77 3.83 -9.25
CA ARG A 40 11.79 4.67 -9.93
C ARG A 40 11.96 4.46 -11.43
N LEU A 41 10.84 4.21 -12.10
CA LEU A 41 10.79 4.13 -13.56
C LEU A 41 10.76 5.53 -14.15
N ASP A 42 11.44 5.68 -15.27
CA ASP A 42 11.21 6.83 -16.14
C ASP A 42 9.88 6.68 -16.88
N ILE A 43 9.38 7.79 -17.46
CA ILE A 43 8.08 7.84 -18.13
C ILE A 43 7.96 6.86 -19.30
N GLU A 44 9.04 6.68 -20.08
CA GLU A 44 9.06 5.75 -21.21
C GLU A 44 8.90 4.30 -20.73
N ILE A 45 9.73 3.89 -19.75
CA ILE A 45 9.67 2.55 -19.17
C ILE A 45 8.32 2.33 -18.46
N PHE A 46 7.77 3.36 -17.82
CA PHE A 46 6.45 3.30 -17.20
C PHE A 46 5.36 3.01 -18.25
N TYR A 47 5.41 3.66 -19.41
CA TYR A 47 4.48 3.38 -20.50
C TYR A 47 4.61 1.95 -21.02
N ASP A 48 5.83 1.49 -21.30
CA ASP A 48 6.08 0.13 -21.77
C ASP A 48 5.58 -0.93 -20.79
N LYS A 49 5.78 -0.70 -19.48
CA LYS A 49 5.37 -1.65 -18.44
C LYS A 49 3.87 -1.77 -18.28
N LEU A 50 3.13 -0.67 -18.47
CA LEU A 50 1.68 -0.69 -18.26
C LEU A 50 0.91 -0.89 -19.56
N TYR A 51 1.48 -0.54 -20.72
CA TYR A 51 0.89 -0.78 -22.03
C TYR A 51 0.57 -2.25 -22.22
N SER A 52 -0.62 -2.52 -22.75
CA SER A 52 -1.08 -3.87 -23.02
C SER A 52 -2.11 -3.80 -24.12
N VAL A 53 -2.01 -4.71 -25.08
CA VAL A 53 -2.99 -4.88 -26.13
C VAL A 53 -3.29 -6.37 -26.25
N PRO A 54 -4.53 -6.74 -26.61
CA PRO A 54 -4.84 -8.13 -26.93
C PRO A 54 -3.91 -8.63 -28.04
N MET A 55 -3.56 -9.91 -27.97
CA MET A 55 -2.77 -10.56 -29.02
C MET A 55 -3.56 -10.50 -30.33
N PHE A 56 -2.95 -9.95 -31.36
CA PHE A 56 -3.48 -9.99 -32.71
C PHE A 56 -2.64 -10.96 -33.55
N LYS A 57 -3.32 -11.93 -34.16
CA LYS A 57 -2.77 -12.85 -35.14
C LYS A 57 -3.48 -12.65 -36.47
N THR A 58 -2.75 -12.72 -37.57
CA THR A 58 -3.30 -12.55 -38.92
C THR A 58 -4.38 -13.59 -39.24
N GLU A 59 -4.26 -14.79 -38.69
CA GLU A 59 -5.19 -15.91 -38.79
C GLU A 59 -6.58 -15.57 -38.21
N HIS A 60 -6.69 -14.56 -37.33
CA HIS A 60 -7.99 -14.10 -36.84
C HIS A 60 -8.88 -13.52 -37.94
N LEU A 61 -8.30 -13.09 -39.07
CA LEU A 61 -9.05 -12.57 -40.21
C LEU A 61 -9.80 -13.68 -40.97
N GLU A 62 -9.34 -14.93 -40.84
CA GLU A 62 -9.92 -16.11 -41.48
C GLU A 62 -11.03 -16.76 -40.65
N LEU A 63 -11.19 -16.35 -39.39
CA LEU A 63 -12.21 -16.86 -38.49
C LEU A 63 -13.63 -16.45 -38.90
N GLY A 64 -14.61 -17.26 -38.48
CA GLY A 64 -16.02 -16.97 -38.66
C GLY A 64 -16.45 -15.69 -37.93
N ILE A 65 -17.63 -15.17 -38.30
CA ILE A 65 -18.15 -13.92 -37.73
C ILE A 65 -18.31 -14.02 -36.21
N GLU A 66 -18.84 -15.13 -35.70
CA GLU A 66 -19.07 -15.34 -34.26
C GLU A 66 -17.75 -15.38 -33.47
N ASP A 67 -16.75 -16.11 -33.95
CA ASP A 67 -15.43 -16.18 -33.30
C ASP A 67 -14.73 -14.81 -33.30
N ARG A 68 -14.86 -14.04 -34.40
CA ARG A 68 -14.34 -12.67 -34.49
C ARG A 68 -15.04 -11.73 -33.51
N LEU A 69 -16.35 -11.89 -33.30
CA LEU A 69 -17.10 -11.13 -32.30
C LEU A 69 -16.61 -11.46 -30.89
N GLU A 70 -16.31 -12.74 -30.61
CA GLU A 70 -15.72 -13.13 -29.33
C GLU A 70 -14.35 -12.47 -29.10
N LEU A 71 -13.48 -12.46 -30.11
CA LEU A 71 -12.18 -11.78 -30.04
C LEU A 71 -12.32 -10.28 -29.73
N VAL A 72 -13.31 -9.59 -30.31
CA VAL A 72 -13.57 -8.18 -30.02
C VAL A 72 -13.98 -7.96 -28.56
N GLN A 73 -14.79 -8.86 -28.00
CA GLN A 73 -15.19 -8.76 -26.59
C GLN A 73 -13.99 -8.94 -25.63
N GLN A 74 -12.96 -9.68 -26.03
CA GLN A 74 -11.72 -9.89 -25.27
C GLN A 74 -10.75 -8.69 -25.31
N ILE A 75 -11.02 -7.65 -26.12
CA ILE A 75 -10.18 -6.45 -26.19
C ILE A 75 -10.25 -5.67 -24.88
N LYS A 76 -11.47 -5.43 -24.34
CA LYS A 76 -11.67 -4.52 -23.20
C LYS A 76 -10.89 -4.93 -21.93
N PRO A 77 -10.79 -6.22 -21.55
CA PRO A 77 -9.97 -6.62 -20.40
C PRO A 77 -8.46 -6.52 -20.64
N SER A 78 -8.01 -6.73 -21.88
CA SER A 78 -6.60 -6.87 -22.25
C SER A 78 -5.96 -5.55 -22.71
N PHE A 79 -6.77 -4.63 -23.20
CA PHE A 79 -6.34 -3.34 -23.72
C PHE A 79 -6.12 -2.33 -22.59
N TRP A 80 -4.92 -1.74 -22.56
CA TRP A 80 -4.57 -0.68 -21.65
C TRP A 80 -3.56 0.27 -22.31
N LEU A 81 -3.94 1.55 -22.41
CA LEU A 81 -3.10 2.61 -22.93
C LEU A 81 -2.69 3.57 -21.80
N PRO A 82 -1.39 3.71 -21.48
CA PRO A 82 -0.92 4.69 -20.53
C PRO A 82 -1.20 6.11 -20.99
N LEU A 83 -1.59 6.96 -20.04
CA LEU A 83 -1.70 8.39 -20.23
C LEU A 83 -0.67 9.11 -19.34
N PRO A 84 -0.21 10.31 -19.71
CA PRO A 84 0.69 11.11 -18.88
C PRO A 84 0.19 11.30 -17.44
N SER A 85 -1.13 11.50 -17.27
CA SER A 85 -1.76 11.65 -15.96
C SER A 85 -1.64 10.40 -15.06
N HIS A 86 -1.41 9.22 -15.63
CA HIS A 86 -1.15 8.00 -14.86
C HIS A 86 0.26 8.01 -14.27
N TYR A 87 1.23 8.63 -14.96
CA TYR A 87 2.60 8.74 -14.47
C TYR A 87 2.67 9.67 -13.25
N ASP A 88 1.87 10.74 -13.20
CA ASP A 88 1.77 11.60 -12.01
C ASP A 88 1.23 10.85 -10.79
N LYS A 89 0.25 9.95 -11.00
CA LYS A 89 -0.26 9.07 -9.94
C LYS A 89 0.81 8.12 -9.43
N TYR A 90 1.57 7.51 -10.34
CA TYR A 90 2.72 6.67 -10.00
C TYR A 90 3.77 7.45 -9.19
N ARG A 91 4.12 8.66 -9.63
CA ARG A 91 5.07 9.54 -8.93
C ARG A 91 4.60 9.84 -7.51
N SER A 92 3.31 10.18 -7.35
CA SER A 92 2.70 10.42 -6.04
C SER A 92 2.80 9.19 -5.14
N LEU A 93 2.35 8.02 -5.60
CA LEU A 93 2.43 6.76 -4.86
C LEU A 93 3.87 6.43 -4.44
N TYR A 94 4.82 6.54 -5.37
CA TYR A 94 6.21 6.23 -5.10
C TYR A 94 6.81 7.19 -4.05
N ASN A 95 6.50 8.48 -4.13
CA ASN A 95 6.92 9.47 -3.13
C ASN A 95 6.34 9.15 -1.75
N MET A 96 5.03 8.87 -1.68
CA MET A 96 4.36 8.50 -0.44
C MET A 96 4.99 7.26 0.19
N LEU A 97 5.31 6.26 -0.63
CA LEU A 97 5.97 5.03 -0.19
C LEU A 97 7.34 5.32 0.42
N LYS A 98 8.22 6.05 -0.30
CA LYS A 98 9.57 6.35 0.21
C LYS A 98 9.54 7.21 1.46
N ILE A 99 8.78 8.31 1.46
CA ILE A 99 8.65 9.20 2.62
C ILE A 99 8.07 8.41 3.82
N GLY A 100 7.08 7.57 3.57
CA GLY A 100 6.50 6.69 4.58
C GLY A 100 7.52 5.77 5.26
N TYR A 101 8.54 5.29 4.54
CA TYR A 101 9.61 4.48 5.12
C TYR A 101 10.80 5.26 5.65
N GLN A 102 10.94 6.57 5.39
CA GLN A 102 12.07 7.35 5.92
C GLN A 102 12.10 7.41 7.45
N SER A 103 10.94 7.41 8.11
CA SER A 103 10.85 7.31 9.58
C SER A 103 11.02 5.88 10.11
N ARG A 104 11.05 4.87 9.22
CA ARG A 104 11.05 3.46 9.56
C ARG A 104 12.31 2.80 9.05
N ASN A 105 13.33 2.71 9.89
CA ASN A 105 14.57 2.04 9.54
C ASN A 105 14.88 0.95 10.58
N PRO A 106 14.75 -0.35 10.25
CA PRO A 106 14.90 -1.44 11.21
C PRO A 106 16.34 -1.62 11.71
N VAL A 107 17.34 -0.96 11.08
CA VAL A 107 18.72 -1.01 11.57
C VAL A 107 19.06 0.09 12.57
N THR A 108 18.21 1.11 12.75
CA THR A 108 18.50 2.21 13.67
C THR A 108 18.00 1.90 15.08
N ALA A 109 18.79 2.28 16.08
CA ALA A 109 18.42 2.11 17.49
C ALA A 109 17.14 2.88 17.85
N ILE A 110 16.93 4.05 17.22
CA ILE A 110 15.74 4.88 17.43
C ILE A 110 14.47 4.12 17.03
N TYR A 111 14.45 3.50 15.85
CA TYR A 111 13.28 2.74 15.40
C TYR A 111 12.99 1.54 16.30
N ASN A 112 14.03 0.80 16.72
CA ASN A 112 13.87 -0.32 17.64
C ASN A 112 13.34 0.13 19.01
N ARG A 113 13.77 1.31 19.48
CA ARG A 113 13.25 1.94 20.71
C ARG A 113 11.77 2.31 20.57
N GLN A 114 11.36 2.90 19.45
CA GLN A 114 9.95 3.23 19.17
C GLN A 114 9.08 1.98 19.21
N PHE A 115 9.55 0.90 18.58
CA PHE A 115 8.83 -0.36 18.57
C PHE A 115 8.71 -0.97 19.97
N ALA A 116 9.76 -0.85 20.81
CA ALA A 116 9.76 -1.36 22.18
C ALA A 116 8.87 -0.57 23.14
N ILE A 117 8.79 0.76 22.99
CA ILE A 117 7.93 1.63 23.82
C ILE A 117 6.45 1.38 23.51
N GLY A 118 6.12 1.10 22.24
CA GLY A 118 4.75 0.99 21.77
C GLY A 118 4.15 2.34 21.36
N TRP A 119 3.20 2.31 20.42
CA TRP A 119 2.58 3.51 19.86
C TRP A 119 1.69 4.27 20.85
N ASP A 120 1.13 3.58 21.83
CA ASP A 120 0.32 4.15 22.92
C ASP A 120 1.12 5.09 23.81
N LYS A 121 2.39 4.76 24.08
CA LYS A 121 3.26 5.52 24.99
C LYS A 121 4.26 6.44 24.28
N ILE A 122 4.35 6.35 22.95
CA ILE A 122 5.36 7.10 22.18
C ILE A 122 5.18 8.62 22.32
N LEU A 123 3.94 9.08 22.49
CA LEU A 123 3.60 10.49 22.68
C LEU A 123 3.71 10.93 24.15
N GLU A 124 3.75 10.00 25.10
CA GLU A 124 3.85 10.29 26.53
C GLU A 124 5.29 10.57 26.98
N THR A 125 6.29 10.18 26.17
CA THR A 125 7.72 10.33 26.50
C THR A 125 8.24 11.77 26.55
N GLY A 126 7.42 12.76 26.21
CA GLY A 126 7.78 14.18 26.26
C GLY A 126 8.60 14.68 25.05
N LEU A 127 9.01 15.94 25.13
CA LEU A 127 9.86 16.61 24.14
C LEU A 127 11.22 16.92 24.76
N ASP A 128 12.28 16.86 23.97
CA ASP A 128 13.60 17.33 24.38
C ASP A 128 13.66 18.87 24.41
N GLU A 129 14.82 19.40 24.79
CA GLU A 129 15.10 20.84 24.86
C GLU A 129 14.89 21.59 23.54
N ASN A 130 14.90 20.88 22.41
CA ASN A 130 14.67 21.43 21.07
C ASN A 130 13.24 21.21 20.58
N GLY A 131 12.34 20.67 21.42
CA GLY A 131 10.96 20.39 21.06
C GLY A 131 10.79 19.12 20.22
N ALA A 132 11.82 18.30 20.06
CA ALA A 132 11.75 17.03 19.35
C ALA A 132 11.24 15.92 20.28
N ASN A 133 10.45 15.00 19.74
CA ASN A 133 9.95 13.87 20.52
C ASN A 133 11.11 12.99 21.02
N ILE A 134 11.16 12.72 22.33
CA ILE A 134 12.27 11.98 22.96
C ILE A 134 12.32 10.51 22.48
N ALA A 135 11.18 9.93 22.10
CA ALA A 135 11.14 8.62 21.45
C ALA A 135 11.58 8.67 19.96
N GLY A 136 11.94 9.84 19.44
CA GLY A 136 12.46 10.06 18.10
C GLY A 136 11.42 9.91 17.00
N ASN A 137 10.12 9.93 17.33
CA ASN A 137 9.04 9.76 16.35
C ASN A 137 8.99 10.95 15.38
N ILE A 138 9.07 10.68 14.08
CA ILE A 138 8.94 11.68 13.02
C ILE A 138 7.71 11.32 12.20
N GLN A 139 6.72 12.21 12.17
CA GLN A 139 5.52 12.00 11.36
C GLN A 139 5.85 12.13 9.87
N THR A 140 5.87 10.99 9.17
CA THR A 140 6.06 10.94 7.71
C THR A 140 4.83 10.44 6.97
N ALA A 141 3.67 10.44 7.64
CA ALA A 141 2.41 10.07 7.02
C ALA A 141 2.10 11.03 5.85
N GLN A 142 1.84 10.45 4.69
CA GLN A 142 1.40 11.17 3.49
C GLN A 142 0.02 10.64 3.09
N SER A 143 -0.80 11.50 2.50
CA SER A 143 -2.10 11.13 1.95
C SER A 143 -2.31 11.79 0.61
N SER A 144 -3.04 11.12 -0.28
CA SER A 144 -3.47 11.65 -1.57
C SER A 144 -4.92 11.27 -1.80
N THR A 145 -5.71 12.20 -2.32
CA THR A 145 -7.12 11.98 -2.61
C THR A 145 -7.37 12.18 -4.10
N GLU A 146 -8.09 11.25 -4.72
CA GLU A 146 -8.54 11.38 -6.09
C GLU A 146 -10.06 11.34 -6.18
N ILE A 147 -10.65 12.43 -6.66
CA ILE A 147 -12.10 12.62 -6.76
C ILE A 147 -12.52 12.59 -8.22
N GLY A 148 -13.68 12.02 -8.50
CA GLY A 148 -14.37 12.12 -9.78
C GLY A 148 -15.41 11.04 -9.94
N LEU A 149 -16.04 10.99 -11.12
CA LEU A 149 -17.21 10.17 -11.35
C LEU A 149 -16.90 8.66 -11.25
N SER A 150 -17.91 7.91 -10.79
CA SER A 150 -17.83 6.45 -10.76
C SER A 150 -17.63 5.90 -12.17
N GLY A 151 -16.83 4.84 -12.30
CA GLY A 151 -16.56 4.19 -13.59
C GLY A 151 -15.48 4.86 -14.46
N MET A 152 -14.89 5.98 -14.05
CA MET A 152 -13.79 6.63 -14.80
C MET A 152 -12.45 5.88 -14.76
N GLY A 153 -12.40 4.69 -14.14
CA GLY A 153 -11.19 3.87 -14.09
C GLY A 153 -10.17 4.25 -13.01
N LYS A 154 -10.49 5.18 -12.10
CA LYS A 154 -9.59 5.65 -11.02
C LYS A 154 -8.93 4.50 -10.26
N SER A 155 -9.74 3.65 -9.62
CA SER A 155 -9.25 2.49 -8.87
C SER A 155 -8.46 1.52 -9.75
N LYS A 156 -8.89 1.32 -11.01
CA LYS A 156 -8.22 0.42 -11.95
C LYS A 156 -6.82 0.88 -12.33
N VAL A 157 -6.59 2.18 -12.42
CA VAL A 157 -5.24 2.73 -12.66
C VAL A 157 -4.31 2.41 -11.48
N TYR A 158 -4.74 2.67 -10.24
CA TYR A 158 -3.94 2.33 -9.06
C TYR A 158 -3.70 0.82 -8.92
N GLU A 159 -4.73 0.01 -9.13
CA GLU A 159 -4.61 -1.46 -9.09
C GLU A 159 -3.56 -1.96 -10.08
N ARG A 160 -3.54 -1.42 -11.31
CA ARG A 160 -2.57 -1.80 -12.33
C ARG A 160 -1.16 -1.34 -11.99
N ILE A 161 -0.99 -0.10 -11.54
CA ILE A 161 0.30 0.45 -11.09
C ILE A 161 0.87 -0.43 -9.96
N LEU A 162 0.07 -0.70 -8.92
CA LEU A 162 0.49 -1.50 -7.78
C LEU A 162 0.86 -2.92 -8.18
N LYS A 163 0.04 -3.60 -8.99
CA LYS A 163 0.28 -4.97 -9.42
C LYS A 163 1.52 -5.15 -10.30
N LEU A 164 1.75 -4.22 -11.24
CA LEU A 164 2.81 -4.37 -12.24
C LEU A 164 4.15 -3.80 -11.80
N LEU A 165 4.15 -2.77 -10.94
CA LEU A 165 5.36 -2.01 -10.63
C LEU A 165 5.91 -2.23 -9.22
N PHE A 166 5.11 -2.77 -8.30
CA PHE A 166 5.52 -2.95 -6.91
C PHE A 166 5.26 -4.37 -6.42
N PRO A 167 6.23 -5.05 -5.78
CA PRO A 167 5.93 -6.23 -5.02
C PRO A 167 4.94 -5.85 -3.91
N GLN A 168 4.01 -6.74 -3.58
CA GLN A 168 3.07 -6.51 -2.48
C GLN A 168 3.78 -6.70 -1.13
N VAL A 169 4.68 -7.69 -1.09
CA VAL A 169 5.43 -8.06 0.10
C VAL A 169 6.89 -8.33 -0.25
N ILE A 170 7.79 -7.81 0.57
CA ILE A 170 9.22 -8.04 0.48
C ILE A 170 9.69 -8.77 1.75
N HIS A 171 10.37 -9.90 1.57
CA HIS A 171 10.93 -10.68 2.66
C HIS A 171 12.42 -10.40 2.81
N HIS A 172 12.80 -9.91 3.98
CA HIS A 172 14.19 -9.65 4.34
C HIS A 172 14.75 -10.85 5.11
N SER A 173 15.99 -11.21 4.81
CA SER A 173 16.74 -12.24 5.55
C SER A 173 18.03 -11.69 6.14
N GLU A 174 18.74 -10.88 5.37
CA GLU A 174 20.03 -10.29 5.72
C GLU A 174 20.15 -8.91 5.09
N TYR A 175 20.88 -8.00 5.74
CA TYR A 175 21.24 -6.68 5.21
C TYR A 175 22.66 -6.34 5.66
N LYS A 176 23.56 -6.10 4.69
CA LYS A 176 24.98 -5.76 4.94
C LYS A 176 25.67 -6.69 5.96
N GLY A 177 25.51 -8.01 5.80
CA GLY A 177 26.10 -9.02 6.68
C GLY A 177 25.39 -9.23 8.02
N ARG A 178 24.29 -8.50 8.28
CA ARG A 178 23.51 -8.62 9.53
C ARG A 178 22.17 -9.28 9.25
N LYS A 179 21.78 -10.24 10.08
CA LYS A 179 20.45 -10.88 9.99
C LYS A 179 19.35 -9.82 10.18
N LEU A 180 18.40 -9.81 9.26
CA LEU A 180 17.23 -8.94 9.27
C LEU A 180 16.02 -9.77 8.88
N LEU A 181 15.49 -10.54 9.82
CA LEU A 181 14.36 -11.45 9.60
C LEU A 181 13.03 -10.69 9.74
N THR A 182 12.70 -9.91 8.71
CA THR A 182 11.52 -9.03 8.73
C THR A 182 10.77 -9.13 7.41
N THR A 183 9.45 -8.99 7.48
CA THR A 183 8.57 -8.91 6.31
C THR A 183 8.05 -7.50 6.17
N GLN A 184 8.22 -6.92 4.98
CA GLN A 184 7.76 -5.58 4.62
C GLN A 184 6.53 -5.69 3.73
N VAL A 185 5.39 -5.13 4.18
CA VAL A 185 4.20 -4.96 3.34
C VAL A 185 4.29 -3.61 2.63
N VAL A 186 4.40 -3.62 1.31
CA VAL A 186 4.60 -2.43 0.48
C VAL A 186 3.28 -1.74 0.18
N TRP A 187 2.23 -2.50 -0.14
CA TRP A 187 0.91 -1.96 -0.40
C TRP A 187 -0.19 -2.93 0.05
N LEU A 188 -1.32 -2.36 0.45
CA LEU A 188 -2.53 -3.08 0.84
C LEU A 188 -3.73 -2.32 0.32
N LYS A 189 -4.62 -3.01 -0.41
CA LYS A 189 -5.86 -2.42 -0.92
C LYS A 189 -7.02 -2.83 0.00
N ILE A 190 -7.76 -1.86 0.51
CA ILE A 190 -8.90 -2.10 1.40
C ILE A 190 -10.09 -1.32 0.86
N GLU A 191 -11.22 -2.01 0.71
CA GLU A 191 -12.48 -1.37 0.33
C GLU A 191 -13.17 -0.79 1.56
N CYS A 192 -13.68 0.44 1.40
CA CYS A 192 -14.42 1.12 2.46
C CYS A 192 -15.80 0.46 2.62
N PRO A 193 -16.20 0.05 3.84
CA PRO A 193 -17.49 -0.58 4.05
C PRO A 193 -18.63 0.39 3.75
N SER A 194 -19.68 -0.09 3.07
CA SER A 194 -20.86 0.70 2.66
C SER A 194 -21.54 1.43 3.83
N GLY A 195 -21.52 0.84 5.03
CA GLY A 195 -22.07 1.43 6.26
C GLY A 195 -21.18 2.48 6.95
N LYS A 196 -20.05 2.90 6.35
CA LYS A 196 -19.12 3.91 6.89
C LYS A 196 -18.61 3.64 8.32
N SER A 197 -18.65 2.37 8.75
CA SER A 197 -18.24 1.99 10.10
C SER A 197 -16.72 1.88 10.18
N VAL A 198 -16.10 2.70 11.03
CA VAL A 198 -14.66 2.62 11.36
C VAL A 198 -14.30 1.22 11.85
N GLY A 199 -15.16 0.62 12.68
CA GLY A 199 -14.94 -0.74 13.17
C GLY A 199 -14.92 -1.77 12.03
N ALA A 200 -15.80 -1.62 11.04
CA ALA A 200 -15.79 -2.50 9.85
C ALA A 200 -14.55 -2.26 8.97
N LEU A 201 -14.10 -1.01 8.80
CA LEU A 201 -12.86 -0.71 8.08
C LEU A 201 -11.65 -1.35 8.76
N CYS A 202 -11.55 -1.26 10.09
CA CYS A 202 -10.48 -1.93 10.84
C CYS A 202 -10.53 -3.45 10.68
N LYS A 203 -11.73 -4.06 10.68
CA LYS A 203 -11.89 -5.49 10.40
C LYS A 203 -11.39 -5.86 9.01
N ASN A 204 -11.76 -5.08 7.99
CA ASN A 204 -11.30 -5.30 6.62
C ASN A 204 -9.77 -5.15 6.50
N PHE A 205 -9.18 -4.17 7.20
CA PHE A 205 -7.73 -4.02 7.27
C PHE A 205 -7.06 -5.27 7.84
N TYR A 206 -7.48 -5.74 9.03
CA TYR A 206 -6.85 -6.90 9.66
C TYR A 206 -7.06 -8.18 8.87
N ALA A 207 -8.25 -8.37 8.28
CA ALA A 207 -8.53 -9.51 7.41
C ALA A 207 -7.63 -9.51 6.17
N ALA A 208 -7.41 -8.34 5.55
CA ALA A 208 -6.54 -8.22 4.39
C ALA A 208 -5.06 -8.45 4.74
N VAL A 209 -4.61 -8.02 5.93
CA VAL A 209 -3.25 -8.34 6.43
C VAL A 209 -3.09 -9.84 6.68
N ASP A 210 -4.10 -10.48 7.27
CA ASP A 210 -4.06 -11.92 7.55
C ASP A 210 -4.05 -12.77 6.28
N ASP A 211 -4.90 -12.45 5.31
CA ASP A 211 -4.88 -13.12 4.00
C ASP A 211 -3.52 -12.94 3.31
N LEU A 212 -2.93 -11.75 3.42
CA LEU A 212 -1.64 -11.44 2.79
C LEU A 212 -0.46 -12.18 3.43
N LEU A 213 -0.40 -12.24 4.77
CA LEU A 213 0.76 -12.78 5.49
C LEU A 213 0.57 -14.22 5.96
N GLY A 214 -0.61 -14.82 5.75
CA GLY A 214 -0.96 -16.12 6.32
C GLY A 214 -1.00 -16.11 7.86
N SER A 215 -1.18 -14.93 8.46
CA SER A 215 -1.22 -14.75 9.91
C SER A 215 -2.63 -14.92 10.48
N LYS A 216 -2.72 -15.06 11.81
CA LYS A 216 -3.98 -15.03 12.58
C LYS A 216 -4.11 -13.74 13.41
N PHE A 217 -3.68 -12.61 12.85
CA PHE A 217 -3.65 -11.30 13.49
C PHE A 217 -5.05 -10.83 13.89
N TYR A 218 -6.07 -11.04 13.07
CA TYR A 218 -7.48 -10.75 13.36
C TYR A 218 -8.01 -11.57 14.53
N GLU A 219 -7.67 -12.86 14.63
CA GLU A 219 -8.06 -13.66 15.78
C GLU A 219 -7.39 -13.16 17.07
N LYS A 220 -6.14 -12.71 16.98
CA LYS A 220 -5.32 -12.24 18.10
C LYS A 220 -5.67 -10.82 18.56
N HIS A 221 -6.01 -9.92 17.64
CA HIS A 221 -6.18 -8.49 17.89
C HIS A 221 -7.59 -7.96 17.56
N GLY A 222 -8.35 -8.61 16.67
CA GLY A 222 -9.68 -8.18 16.23
C GLY A 222 -10.84 -8.61 17.13
N LYS A 223 -10.67 -9.63 17.99
CA LYS A 223 -11.72 -10.15 18.89
C LYS A 223 -11.86 -9.39 20.22
N LYS A 224 -10.96 -8.47 20.59
CA LYS A 224 -11.10 -7.62 21.80
C LYS A 224 -12.01 -6.41 21.53
N VAL A 225 -13.31 -6.68 21.40
CA VAL A 225 -14.38 -5.68 21.16
C VAL A 225 -14.35 -4.52 22.16
N GLY A 226 -13.86 -4.73 23.39
CA GLY A 226 -13.72 -3.69 24.41
C GLY A 226 -12.66 -2.62 24.12
N GLN A 227 -11.57 -2.94 23.42
CA GLN A 227 -10.50 -1.98 23.10
C GLN A 227 -10.83 -1.15 21.85
N LEU A 228 -11.46 -1.73 20.83
CA LEU A 228 -11.90 -1.00 19.61
C LEU A 228 -12.81 0.21 19.91
N MET A 229 -13.57 0.17 21.00
CA MET A 229 -14.37 1.32 21.47
C MET A 229 -13.54 2.46 22.07
N ILE A 230 -12.38 2.15 22.67
CA ILE A 230 -11.47 3.15 23.24
C ILE A 230 -10.78 3.91 22.10
N TRP A 231 -10.24 3.18 21.11
CA TRP A 231 -9.65 3.77 19.90
C TRP A 231 -10.68 4.56 19.07
N ARG A 232 -11.94 4.10 18.99
CA ARG A 232 -13.04 4.85 18.33
C ARG A 232 -13.33 6.18 19.04
N LYS A 233 -13.31 6.22 20.37
CA LYS A 233 -13.53 7.46 21.13
C LYS A 233 -12.37 8.44 20.94
N GLU A 234 -11.13 7.96 20.91
CA GLU A 234 -9.95 8.80 20.67
C GLU A 234 -9.88 9.34 19.24
N TRP A 235 -10.23 8.52 18.24
CA TRP A 235 -10.27 8.93 16.84
C TRP A 235 -11.39 9.95 16.55
N LEU A 236 -12.58 9.77 17.15
CA LEU A 236 -13.67 10.75 17.09
C LEU A 236 -13.34 12.05 17.84
N ARG A 237 -12.56 11.98 18.92
CA ARG A 237 -12.05 13.15 19.66
C ARG A 237 -11.02 13.92 18.81
N TRP A 238 -10.18 13.22 18.05
CA TRP A 238 -9.25 13.80 17.08
C TRP A 238 -9.96 14.47 15.90
N GLN A 239 -10.99 13.82 15.31
CA GLN A 239 -11.79 14.42 14.24
C GLN A 239 -12.54 15.68 14.68
N ARG A 240 -13.09 15.72 15.90
CA ARG A 240 -13.77 16.92 16.41
C ARG A 240 -12.82 18.09 16.66
N LYS A 241 -11.56 17.82 17.04
CA LYS A 241 -10.53 18.86 17.17
C LYS A 241 -10.14 19.47 15.82
N LEU A 242 -10.06 18.66 14.77
CA LEU A 242 -9.74 19.11 13.41
C LEU A 242 -10.85 19.90 12.71
N ILE A 243 -12.11 19.75 13.12
CA ILE A 243 -13.27 20.40 12.49
C ILE A 243 -13.66 21.71 13.21
N LEU A 244 -13.17 21.96 14.42
CA LEU A 244 -13.50 23.17 15.21
C LEU A 244 -12.40 24.25 15.16
N GLU A 245 -11.31 24.03 14.43
CA GLU A 245 -10.24 25.02 14.20
C GLU A 245 -10.17 25.51 12.74
N TYR A 246 -11.27 25.33 11.98
CA TYR A 246 -11.54 26.02 10.71
C TYR A 246 -12.96 26.57 10.68
#